data_AF-A0A962RD95-F1
#
_entry.id   AF-A0A962RD95-F1
#
_cell.length_a   1.000
_cell.length_b   1.000
_cell.length_c   1.000
_cell.angle_alpha   90.00
_cell.angle_beta   90.00
_cell.angle_gamma   90.00
#
_symmetry.space_group_name_H-M   'P 1'
#
loop_
_entity.id
_entity.type
_entity.pdbx_description
1 polymer ?
#
loop_
_entity_poly.entity_id
_entity_poly.type
_entity_poly.pdbx_seq_one_letter_code
_entity_poly.pdbx_strand_id
1 'polypeptide(L)'
;DMFVMPSRFEPCGLNQIYSLRYGTLPIVNRTGGLADTVVDANQAHIRDGTATGIQFSPANAGALQIAIERALGLYARPAIWRDQLMRRAMSRDFSWQHSAAEYIDLYRQAIH
;
A
#
# COMPACT_ATOMS: atom_id res chain seq x y z
N ASP A 1 -9.24 -10.82 -3.15
CA ASP A 1 -8.95 -10.19 -4.46
C ASP A 1 -7.77 -9.24 -4.36
N MET A 2 -7.24 -8.83 -5.52
CA MET A 2 -6.03 -8.00 -5.66
C MET A 2 -6.26 -6.87 -6.66
N PHE A 3 -5.61 -5.73 -6.48
CA PHE A 3 -5.67 -4.59 -7.39
C PHE A 3 -4.26 -4.22 -7.85
N VAL A 4 -4.04 -4.05 -9.16
CA VAL A 4 -2.70 -3.81 -9.73
C VAL A 4 -2.57 -2.36 -10.16
N MET A 5 -1.56 -1.65 -9.64
CA MET A 5 -1.21 -0.27 -10.01
C MET A 5 0.26 -0.17 -10.44
N PRO A 6 0.57 -0.40 -11.74
CA PRO A 6 1.93 -0.42 -12.23
C PRO A 6 2.43 0.97 -12.69
N SER A 7 2.01 2.04 -12.00
CA SER A 7 2.37 3.43 -12.35
C SER A 7 3.89 3.61 -12.37
N ARG A 8 4.43 4.27 -13.40
CA ARG A 8 5.86 4.66 -13.45
C ARG A 8 6.15 5.90 -12.60
N PHE A 9 5.14 6.73 -12.40
CA PHE A 9 5.16 7.93 -11.57
C PHE A 9 3.78 8.13 -10.94
N GLU A 10 3.73 8.42 -9.64
CA GLU A 10 2.48 8.64 -8.89
C GLU A 10 2.72 9.66 -7.76
N PRO A 11 2.34 10.94 -7.92
CA PRO A 11 2.75 11.99 -6.98
C PRO A 11 1.99 11.96 -5.63
N CYS A 12 0.82 11.33 -5.56
CA CYS A 12 0.07 11.20 -4.30
C CYS A 12 -0.73 9.90 -4.25
N GLY A 13 -1.39 9.52 -5.36
CA GLY A 13 -2.16 8.27 -5.50
C GLY A 13 -3.31 8.18 -4.49
N LEU A 14 -4.56 8.27 -4.95
CA LEU A 14 -5.72 8.05 -4.06
C LEU A 14 -6.26 6.62 -4.17
N ASN A 15 -5.93 5.90 -5.24
CA ASN A 15 -6.52 4.60 -5.56
C ASN A 15 -6.06 3.47 -4.63
N GLN A 16 -4.80 3.50 -4.17
CA GLN A 16 -4.30 2.51 -3.22
C GLN A 16 -4.99 2.63 -1.85
N ILE A 17 -5.40 3.84 -1.45
CA ILE A 17 -6.13 4.09 -0.19
C ILE A 17 -7.51 3.42 -0.23
N TYR A 18 -8.22 3.54 -1.36
CA TYR A 18 -9.48 2.82 -1.54
C TYR A 18 -9.27 1.30 -1.49
N SER A 19 -8.26 0.79 -2.17
CA SER A 19 -7.95 -0.65 -2.19
C SER A 19 -7.75 -1.21 -0.77
N LEU A 20 -6.97 -0.50 0.06
CA LEU A 20 -6.70 -0.88 1.45
C LEU A 20 -7.97 -0.85 2.32
N ARG A 21 -8.82 0.17 2.14
CA ARG A 21 -10.08 0.31 2.89
C ARG A 21 -11.10 -0.81 2.58
N TYR A 22 -11.13 -1.29 1.33
CA TYR A 22 -12.05 -2.34 0.88
C TYR A 22 -11.47 -3.76 1.02
N GLY A 23 -10.26 -3.93 1.57
CA GLY A 23 -9.66 -5.25 1.76
C GLY A 23 -9.13 -5.89 0.47
N THR A 24 -8.97 -5.11 -0.60
CA THR A 24 -8.32 -5.56 -1.82
C THR A 24 -6.85 -5.20 -1.73
N LEU A 25 -5.95 -6.18 -1.58
CA LEU A 25 -4.53 -5.86 -1.39
C LEU A 25 -3.92 -5.30 -2.69
N PRO A 26 -3.24 -4.15 -2.63
CA PRO A 26 -2.67 -3.51 -3.81
C PRO A 26 -1.31 -4.14 -4.18
N ILE A 27 -1.06 -4.28 -5.49
CA ILE A 27 0.24 -4.60 -6.08
C ILE A 27 0.74 -3.34 -6.79
N VAL A 28 1.77 -2.70 -6.25
CA VAL A 28 2.20 -1.35 -6.66
C VAL A 28 3.66 -1.29 -7.06
N ASN A 29 4.00 -0.44 -8.02
CA ASN A 29 5.39 -0.07 -8.25
C ASN A 29 5.86 0.84 -7.10
N ARG A 30 7.10 0.65 -6.62
CA ARG A 30 7.68 1.43 -5.53
C ARG A 30 8.13 2.82 -6.01
N THR A 31 7.17 3.71 -6.21
CA THR A 31 7.37 5.10 -6.70
C THR A 31 6.39 6.06 -6.04
N GLY A 32 6.86 7.29 -5.76
CA GLY A 32 6.06 8.37 -5.17
C GLY A 32 5.18 7.93 -4.01
N GLY A 33 3.93 8.40 -3.97
CA GLY A 33 2.99 8.12 -2.87
C GLY A 33 2.64 6.64 -2.68
N LEU A 34 2.86 5.78 -3.69
CA LEU A 34 2.66 4.33 -3.55
C LEU A 34 3.70 3.69 -2.63
N ALA A 35 4.94 4.21 -2.68
CA ALA A 35 6.01 3.75 -1.80
C ALA A 35 5.73 4.11 -0.34
N ASP A 36 5.12 5.27 -0.10
CA ASP A 36 4.83 5.80 1.24
C ASP A 36 3.58 5.15 1.87
N THR A 37 2.62 4.74 1.04
CA THR A 37 1.30 4.27 1.51
C THR A 37 1.20 2.75 1.68
N VAL A 38 1.95 1.98 0.89
CA VAL A 38 1.89 0.50 0.89
C VAL A 38 3.11 -0.08 1.58
N VAL A 39 2.92 -0.95 2.57
CA VAL A 39 4.01 -1.69 3.20
C VAL A 39 4.10 -3.06 2.57
N ASP A 40 5.25 -3.36 1.98
CA ASP A 40 5.48 -4.61 1.25
C ASP A 40 5.35 -5.86 2.13
N ALA A 41 4.66 -6.90 1.66
CA ALA A 41 4.49 -8.19 2.31
C ALA A 41 5.75 -9.08 2.21
N ASN A 42 6.88 -8.57 2.70
CA ASN A 42 8.07 -9.38 2.95
C ASN A 42 7.97 -10.08 4.32
N GLN A 43 8.87 -11.02 4.61
CA GLN A 43 8.82 -11.79 5.85
C GLN A 43 8.93 -10.91 7.11
N ALA A 44 9.71 -9.83 7.08
CA ALA A 44 9.86 -8.94 8.23
C ALA A 44 8.55 -8.20 8.52
N HIS A 45 7.96 -7.54 7.53
CA HIS A 45 6.72 -6.80 7.72
C HIS A 45 5.51 -7.70 8.01
N ILE A 46 5.50 -8.93 7.50
CA ILE A 46 4.48 -9.93 7.86
C ILE A 46 4.62 -10.29 9.36
N ARG A 47 5.84 -10.57 9.82
CA ARG A 47 6.11 -10.88 11.24
C ARG A 47 5.77 -9.73 12.16
N ASP A 48 6.07 -8.50 11.74
CA ASP A 48 5.82 -7.29 12.54
C ASP A 48 4.35 -6.83 12.44
N GLY A 49 3.54 -7.48 11.59
CA GLY A 49 2.12 -7.16 11.41
C GLY A 49 1.87 -5.80 10.73
N THR A 50 2.85 -5.28 10.00
CA THR A 50 2.82 -3.96 9.37
C THR A 50 2.52 -4.01 7.87
N ALA A 51 2.63 -5.18 7.24
CA ALA A 51 2.42 -5.38 5.81
C ALA A 51 0.98 -5.08 5.36
N THR A 52 0.83 -4.38 4.24
CA THR A 52 -0.45 -3.94 3.70
C THR A 52 -0.62 -4.15 2.20
N GLY A 53 0.40 -4.63 1.48
CA GLY A 53 0.30 -4.94 0.05
C GLY A 53 1.58 -5.53 -0.52
N ILE A 54 1.71 -5.52 -1.84
CA ILE A 54 2.87 -6.04 -2.56
C ILE A 54 3.49 -4.87 -3.31
N GLN A 55 4.79 -4.64 -3.12
CA GLN A 55 5.55 -3.68 -3.91
C GLN A 55 6.45 -4.39 -4.93
N PHE A 56 6.74 -3.71 -6.04
CA PHE A 56 7.73 -4.16 -7.02
C PHE A 56 8.54 -3.00 -7.57
N SER A 57 9.72 -3.31 -8.08
CA SER A 57 10.63 -2.37 -8.73
C SER A 57 11.70 -3.16 -9.49
N PRO A 58 12.19 -2.70 -10.65
CA PRO A 58 11.80 -1.49 -11.38
C PRO A 58 10.47 -1.64 -12.12
N ALA A 59 9.95 -0.55 -12.71
CA ALA A 59 8.67 -0.51 -13.42
C ALA A 59 8.69 -1.21 -14.80
N ASN A 60 8.92 -2.53 -14.80
CA ASN A 60 8.94 -3.36 -16.00
C ASN A 60 8.08 -4.63 -15.83
N ALA A 61 7.82 -5.32 -16.95
CA ALA A 61 6.95 -6.48 -16.98
C ALA A 61 7.47 -7.65 -16.12
N GLY A 62 8.79 -7.89 -16.10
CA GLY A 62 9.37 -8.98 -15.31
C GLY A 62 9.21 -8.77 -13.81
N ALA A 63 9.45 -7.56 -13.32
CA ALA A 63 9.27 -7.22 -11.91
C ALA A 63 7.78 -7.29 -11.50
N LEU A 64 6.87 -6.86 -12.37
CA LEU A 64 5.44 -7.01 -12.15
C LEU A 64 5.02 -8.48 -12.09
N GLN A 65 5.53 -9.32 -12.99
CA GLN A 65 5.25 -10.76 -13.00
C GLN A 65 5.67 -11.41 -11.67
N ILE A 66 6.90 -11.17 -11.21
CA ILE A 66 7.40 -11.69 -9.93
C ILE A 66 6.50 -11.23 -8.77
N ALA A 67 6.02 -9.98 -8.80
CA ALA A 67 5.12 -9.44 -7.79
C ALA A 67 3.78 -10.17 -7.77
N ILE A 68 3.21 -10.45 -8.94
CA ILE A 68 1.95 -11.20 -9.09
C ILE A 68 2.14 -12.64 -8.59
N GLU A 69 3.21 -13.32 -8.98
CA GLU A 69 3.52 -14.67 -8.51
C GLU A 69 3.65 -14.73 -6.98
N ARG A 70 4.34 -13.76 -6.38
CA ARG A 70 4.42 -13.63 -4.92
C ARG A 70 3.06 -13.39 -4.29
N ALA A 71 2.24 -12.52 -4.88
CA ALA A 71 0.89 -12.23 -4.39
C ALA A 71 -0.02 -13.47 -4.44
N LEU A 72 0.06 -14.25 -5.53
CA LEU A 72 -0.66 -15.53 -5.66
C LEU A 72 -0.19 -16.57 -4.63
N GLY A 73 1.12 -16.65 -4.38
CA GLY A 73 1.68 -17.53 -3.35
C GLY A 73 1.20 -17.19 -1.94
N LEU A 74 0.99 -15.90 -1.65
CA LEU A 74 0.38 -15.43 -0.39
C LEU A 74 -1.14 -15.68 -0.37
N TYR A 75 -1.82 -15.45 -1.49
CA TYR A 75 -3.27 -15.67 -1.64
C TYR A 75 -3.65 -17.13 -1.39
N ALA A 76 -2.80 -18.08 -1.81
CA ALA A 76 -2.95 -19.51 -1.53
C ALA A 76 -2.83 -19.88 -0.04
N ARG A 77 -2.52 -18.92 0.85
CA ARG A 77 -2.38 -19.11 2.30
C ARG A 77 -3.41 -18.24 3.04
N PRO A 78 -4.66 -18.72 3.21
CA PRO A 78 -5.76 -17.89 3.70
C PRO A 78 -5.51 -17.22 5.05
N ALA A 79 -4.82 -17.90 5.98
CA ALA A 79 -4.47 -17.34 7.28
C ALA A 79 -3.55 -16.12 7.14
N ILE A 80 -2.49 -16.21 6.33
CA ILE A 80 -1.60 -15.07 6.10
C ILE A 80 -2.35 -13.97 5.35
N TRP A 81 -3.05 -14.33 4.26
CA TRP A 81 -3.73 -13.38 3.41
C TRP A 81 -4.82 -12.59 4.14
N ARG A 82 -5.77 -13.29 4.78
CA ARG A 82 -6.90 -12.64 5.44
C ARG A 82 -6.50 -12.03 6.77
N ASP A 83 -5.76 -12.78 7.58
CA ASP A 83 -5.58 -12.42 9.00
C ASP A 83 -4.42 -11.45 9.22
N GLN A 84 -3.34 -11.60 8.45
CA GLN A 84 -2.11 -10.83 8.64
C GLN A 84 -1.96 -9.69 7.65
N LEU A 85 -2.53 -9.80 6.45
CA LEU A 85 -2.41 -8.75 5.43
C LEU A 85 -3.70 -7.94 5.29
N MET A 86 -4.81 -8.59 4.90
CA MET A 86 -6.07 -7.90 4.58
C MET A 86 -6.64 -7.13 5.77
N ARG A 87 -6.73 -7.76 6.95
CA ARG A 87 -7.20 -7.05 8.17
C ARG A 87 -6.29 -5.90 8.57
N ARG A 88 -4.97 -6.00 8.36
CA ARG A 88 -4.01 -4.94 8.66
C ARG A 88 -4.13 -3.77 7.70
N ALA A 89 -4.27 -4.06 6.41
CA ALA A 89 -4.58 -3.08 5.39
C ALA A 89 -5.86 -2.28 5.71
N MET A 90 -6.93 -2.98 6.11
CA MET A 90 -8.21 -2.35 6.47
C MET A 90 -8.16 -1.55 7.78
N SER A 91 -7.25 -1.87 8.70
CA SER A 91 -7.08 -1.13 9.96
C SER A 91 -6.26 0.15 9.84
N ARG A 92 -5.66 0.42 8.68
CA ARG A 92 -4.88 1.65 8.48
C ARG A 92 -5.82 2.84 8.38
N ASP A 93 -5.52 3.86 9.18
CA ASP A 93 -6.22 5.12 9.13
C ASP A 93 -5.69 5.96 7.95
N PHE A 94 -6.56 6.20 6.98
CA PHE A 94 -6.33 7.12 5.86
C PHE A 94 -7.33 8.28 5.91
N SER A 95 -7.79 8.66 7.10
CA SER A 95 -8.74 9.74 7.26
C SER A 95 -8.17 11.07 6.78
N TRP A 96 -8.99 11.82 6.04
CA TRP A 96 -8.70 13.18 5.62
C TRP A 96 -8.46 14.15 6.79
N GLN A 97 -8.85 13.77 8.01
CA GLN A 97 -8.62 14.54 9.22
C GLN A 97 -7.13 14.70 9.52
N HIS A 98 -6.32 13.67 9.26
CA HIS A 98 -4.87 13.72 9.47
C HIS A 98 -4.21 14.69 8.48
N SER A 99 -4.51 14.57 7.19
CA SER A 99 -4.01 15.50 6.17
C SER A 99 -4.46 16.94 6.42
N ALA A 100 -5.71 17.14 6.87
CA ALA A 100 -6.21 18.48 7.19
C ALA A 100 -5.44 19.14 8.34
N ALA A 101 -5.00 18.37 9.36
CA ALA A 101 -4.20 18.89 10.46
C ALA A 101 -2.83 19.40 9.97
N GLU A 102 -2.14 18.64 9.11
CA GLU A 102 -0.87 19.05 8.51
C GLU A 102 -1.01 20.35 7.69
N TYR A 103 -2.10 20.49 6.92
CA TYR A 103 -2.39 21.72 6.17
C TYR A 103 -2.64 22.92 7.10
N ILE A 104 -3.35 22.73 8.21
CA ILE A 104 -3.59 23.80 9.19
C ILE A 104 -2.27 24.28 9.80
N ASP A 105 -1.37 23.36 10.15
CA ASP A 105 -0.07 23.73 10.71
C ASP A 105 0.83 24.43 9.69
N LEU A 106 0.79 24.01 8.42
CA LEU A 106 1.48 24.72 7.34
C LEU A 106 0.94 26.15 7.16
N TYR A 107 -0.39 26.33 7.16
CA TYR A 107 -0.99 27.65 7.07
C TYR A 107 -0.64 28.54 8.27
N ARG A 108 -0.57 27.99 9.48
CA ARG A 108 -0.09 28.73 10.67
C ARG A 108 1.35 29.22 10.50
N GLN A 109 2.23 28.41 9.92
CA GLN A 109 3.62 28.80 9.66
C GLN A 109 3.76 29.86 8.58
N ALA A 110 2.90 29.87 7.57
CA ALA A 110 2.97 30.81 6.46
C ALA A 110 2.36 32.20 6.78
N ILE A 111 1.50 32.27 7.80
CA ILE A 111 0.84 33.51 8.25
C ILE A 111 1.61 34.18 9.41
N HIS A 112 2.61 33.50 9.97
CA HIS A 112 3.56 34.04 10.95
C HIS A 112 4.89 34.44 10.28
#